data_AF-A0AA42IMI0-F1
#
_entry.id   AF-A0AA42IMI0-F1
#
_cell.length_a   1.000
_cell.length_b   1.000
_cell.length_c   1.000
_cell.angle_alpha   90.00
_cell.angle_beta   90.00
_cell.angle_gamma   90.00
#
_symmetry.space_group_name_H-M   'P 1'
#
loop_
_entity.id
_entity.type
_entity.pdbx_description
1 polymer ?
#
loop_
_entity_poly.entity_id
_entity_poly.type
_entity_poly.pdbx_seq_one_letter_code
_entity_poly.pdbx_strand_id
1 'polypeptide(L)'
;MNTITKKPPIDSEILFALNKQAQQSRVELGSLLRAFGAPTTLAQAAAVAWKNELQIKEDPDSGSQLYYLPIQRAADFIDLILDQLDSDSRTEAVQFRDSCRAIEASASKISRLQQTKPHVYAAWLQWMDSDQAKQTVHKILSGQHQRTPATSSNHAALGGQ
;
A
#
# COMPACT_ATOMS: atom_id res chain seq x y z
N MET A 1 -5.48 -38.48 5.59
CA MET A 1 -5.97 -37.14 5.19
C MET A 1 -4.76 -36.25 4.99
N ASN A 2 -4.39 -36.00 3.73
CA ASN A 2 -3.29 -35.08 3.42
C ASN A 2 -3.85 -33.66 3.37
N THR A 3 -3.81 -32.96 4.50
CA THR A 3 -4.04 -31.52 4.57
C THR A 3 -2.87 -30.85 3.85
N ILE A 4 -3.00 -30.66 2.53
CA ILE A 4 -2.10 -29.79 1.78
C ILE A 4 -2.44 -28.36 2.20
N THR A 5 -1.78 -27.89 3.26
CA THR A 5 -1.73 -26.48 3.60
C THR A 5 -0.95 -25.78 2.49
N LYS A 6 -1.62 -25.47 1.37
CA LYS A 6 -1.04 -24.67 0.30
C LYS A 6 -0.85 -23.27 0.85
N LYS A 7 0.34 -23.03 1.42
CA LYS A 7 0.78 -21.68 1.75
C LYS A 7 0.62 -20.82 0.50
N PRO A 8 -0.08 -19.67 0.57
CA PRO A 8 -0.12 -18.74 -0.53
C PRO A 8 1.31 -18.33 -0.91
N PRO A 9 1.59 -18.08 -2.20
CA PRO A 9 2.88 -17.51 -2.59
C PRO A 9 3.13 -16.20 -1.82
N ILE A 10 4.37 -15.96 -1.41
CA ILE A 10 4.77 -14.79 -0.60
C ILE A 10 4.27 -13.47 -1.21
N ASP A 11 4.35 -13.32 -2.54
CA ASP A 11 3.87 -12.12 -3.24
C ASP A 11 2.38 -11.87 -3.00
N SER A 12 1.60 -12.94 -2.95
CA SER A 12 0.16 -12.85 -2.73
C SER A 12 -0.12 -12.34 -1.31
N GLU A 13 0.57 -12.87 -0.29
CA GLU A 13 0.44 -12.49 1.13
C GLU A 13 0.74 -11.00 1.35
N ILE A 14 1.79 -10.49 0.71
CA ILE A 14 2.19 -9.07 0.75
C ILE A 14 1.09 -8.19 0.16
N LEU A 15 0.59 -8.55 -1.02
CA LEU A 15 -0.46 -7.78 -1.70
C LEU A 15 -1.75 -7.73 -0.88
N PHE A 16 -2.08 -8.80 -0.15
CA PHE A 16 -3.26 -8.82 0.71
C PHE A 16 -3.10 -7.95 1.96
N ALA A 17 -1.97 -8.04 2.65
CA ALA A 17 -1.70 -7.18 3.80
C ALA A 17 -1.71 -5.70 3.41
N LEU A 18 -1.09 -5.35 2.28
CA LEU A 18 -1.12 -4.01 1.72
C LEU A 18 -2.53 -3.58 1.35
N ASN A 19 -3.34 -4.45 0.74
CA ASN A 19 -4.73 -4.14 0.39
C ASN A 19 -5.60 -3.90 1.63
N LYS A 20 -5.51 -4.75 2.66
CA LYS A 20 -6.29 -4.59 3.90
C LYS A 20 -5.90 -3.29 4.62
N GLN A 21 -4.60 -3.02 4.73
CA GLN A 21 -4.10 -1.77 5.29
C GLN A 21 -4.58 -0.58 4.44
N ALA A 22 -4.51 -0.67 3.11
CA ALA A 22 -4.97 0.38 2.22
C ALA A 22 -6.48 0.66 2.37
N GLN A 23 -7.32 -0.37 2.45
CA GLN A 23 -8.77 -0.20 2.69
C GLN A 23 -9.09 0.56 3.98
N GLN A 24 -8.25 0.43 5.00
CA GLN A 24 -8.42 1.10 6.29
C GLN A 24 -7.67 2.44 6.38
N SER A 25 -6.76 2.70 5.44
CA SER A 25 -5.90 3.88 5.45
C SER A 25 -6.58 5.07 4.80
N ARG A 26 -6.42 6.22 5.46
CA ARG A 26 -6.82 7.52 4.94
C ARG A 26 -5.60 8.41 4.89
N VAL A 27 -5.49 9.17 3.81
CA VAL A 27 -4.43 10.14 3.60
C VAL A 27 -4.98 11.52 3.94
N GLU A 28 -4.26 12.25 4.80
CA GLU A 28 -4.54 13.65 5.06
C GLU A 28 -3.98 14.48 3.90
N LEU A 29 -4.88 15.13 3.15
CA LEU A 29 -4.54 15.75 1.88
C LEU A 29 -3.62 16.96 2.02
N GLY A 30 -3.74 17.74 3.10
CA GLY A 30 -2.87 18.88 3.34
C GLY A 30 -1.40 18.48 3.52
N SER A 31 -1.15 17.40 4.27
CA SER A 31 0.17 16.83 4.48
C SER A 31 0.72 16.21 3.20
N LEU A 32 -0.12 15.51 2.44
CA LEU A 32 0.27 14.97 1.13
C LEU A 32 0.71 16.08 0.17
N LEU A 33 -0.11 17.13 0.04
CA LEU A 33 0.20 18.28 -0.81
C LEU A 33 1.45 18.99 -0.35
N ARG A 34 1.62 19.20 0.96
CA ARG A 34 2.83 19.80 1.52
C ARG A 34 4.08 18.97 1.23
N ALA A 35 3.97 17.64 1.26
CA ALA A 35 5.07 16.74 0.92
C ALA A 35 5.50 16.91 -0.55
N PHE A 36 4.55 17.14 -1.46
CA PHE A 36 4.84 17.45 -2.86
C PHE A 36 5.34 18.89 -3.08
N GLY A 37 5.30 19.77 -2.08
CA GLY A 37 5.52 21.21 -2.27
C GLY A 37 4.31 21.97 -2.85
N ALA A 38 3.14 21.34 -2.90
CA ALA A 38 1.94 21.88 -3.51
C ALA A 38 1.06 22.71 -2.54
N PRO A 39 0.24 23.65 -3.05
CA PRO A 39 -0.69 24.42 -2.23
C PRO A 39 -1.74 23.51 -1.54
N THR A 40 -1.90 23.64 -0.23
CA THR A 40 -2.88 22.84 0.54
C THR A 40 -4.32 23.17 0.21
N THR A 41 -4.59 24.32 -0.41
CA THR A 41 -5.91 24.71 -0.92
C THR A 41 -6.46 23.73 -1.95
N LEU A 42 -5.59 23.00 -2.66
CA LEU A 42 -5.98 21.96 -3.62
C LEU A 42 -6.74 20.80 -2.95
N ALA A 43 -6.63 20.62 -1.62
CA ALA A 43 -7.42 19.64 -0.89
C ALA A 43 -8.94 19.88 -1.00
N GLN A 44 -9.37 21.12 -1.26
CA GLN A 44 -10.77 21.46 -1.48
C GLN A 44 -11.35 20.79 -2.75
N ALA A 45 -10.52 20.50 -3.75
CA ALA A 45 -10.95 19.77 -4.93
C ALA A 45 -11.51 18.38 -4.56
N ALA A 46 -10.95 17.73 -3.53
CA ALA A 46 -11.45 16.47 -3.04
C ALA A 46 -12.80 16.60 -2.32
N ALA A 47 -13.06 17.71 -1.63
CA ALA A 47 -14.35 17.98 -0.98
C ALA A 47 -15.48 18.13 -2.01
N VAL A 48 -15.16 18.65 -3.19
CA VAL A 48 -16.10 18.74 -4.32
C VAL A 48 -16.32 17.38 -4.96
N ALA A 49 -15.26 16.63 -5.24
CA ALA A 49 -15.33 15.37 -5.98
C ALA A 49 -15.83 14.17 -5.15
N TRP A 50 -15.49 14.10 -3.86
CA TRP A 50 -15.74 12.93 -3.01
C TRP A 50 -16.44 13.26 -1.69
N LYS A 51 -17.39 14.21 -1.70
CA LYS A 51 -18.09 14.69 -0.48
C LYS A 51 -18.57 13.57 0.46
N ASN A 52 -19.06 12.47 -0.07
CA ASN A 52 -19.60 11.34 0.72
C ASN A 52 -18.53 10.34 1.20
N GLU A 53 -17.33 10.37 0.61
CA GLU A 53 -16.23 9.46 0.96
C GLU A 53 -15.15 10.16 1.80
N LEU A 54 -15.08 11.50 1.72
CA LEU A 54 -14.11 12.34 2.42
C LEU A 54 -14.45 12.50 3.91
N GLN A 55 -13.49 12.24 4.81
CA GLN A 55 -13.62 12.78 6.18
C GLN A 55 -13.16 14.22 6.19
N ILE A 56 -13.94 15.04 6.87
CA ILE A 56 -13.51 16.36 7.28
C ILE A 56 -13.43 16.32 8.80
N LYS A 57 -12.27 16.68 9.34
CA LYS A 57 -12.07 16.88 10.77
C LYS A 57 -11.61 18.30 11.01
N GLU A 58 -11.90 18.82 12.19
CA GLU A 58 -11.30 20.07 12.64
C GLU A 58 -9.95 19.78 13.29
N ASP A 59 -8.94 20.55 12.93
CA ASP A 59 -7.65 20.54 13.62
C ASP A 59 -7.82 21.19 15.00
N PRO A 60 -7.60 20.46 16.11
CA PRO A 60 -7.79 20.99 17.45
C PRO A 60 -6.88 22.18 17.77
N ASP A 61 -5.73 22.30 17.11
CA ASP A 61 -4.75 23.34 17.40
C ASP A 61 -5.01 24.64 16.61
N SER A 62 -5.47 24.52 15.36
CA SER A 62 -5.66 25.66 14.45
C SER A 62 -7.11 25.99 14.10
N GLY A 63 -8.05 25.11 14.41
CA GLY A 63 -9.45 25.20 13.96
C GLY A 63 -9.64 24.99 12.46
N SER A 64 -8.57 24.63 11.72
CA SER A 64 -8.63 24.44 10.27
C SER A 64 -9.27 23.11 9.91
N GLN A 65 -9.89 23.04 8.72
CA GLN A 65 -10.42 21.77 8.20
C GLN A 65 -9.29 20.89 7.66
N LEU A 66 -9.21 19.67 8.18
CA LEU A 66 -8.37 18.58 7.70
C LEU A 66 -9.19 17.65 6.83
N TYR A 67 -8.70 17.39 5.62
CA TYR A 67 -9.38 16.57 4.63
C TYR A 67 -8.70 15.21 4.54
N TYR A 68 -9.43 14.15 4.86
CA TYR A 68 -8.93 12.79 4.86
C TYR A 68 -9.62 11.96 3.79
N LEU A 69 -8.86 11.56 2.78
CA LEU A 69 -9.34 10.79 1.65
C LEU A 69 -8.93 9.31 1.81
N PRO A 70 -9.80 8.33 1.49
CA PRO A 70 -9.38 6.95 1.38
C PRO A 70 -8.19 6.81 0.43
N ILE A 71 -7.16 6.04 0.78
CA ILE A 71 -5.96 5.90 -0.06
C ILE A 71 -6.27 5.35 -1.46
N GLN A 72 -7.36 4.59 -1.59
CA GLN A 72 -7.88 4.07 -2.86
C GLN A 72 -8.35 5.17 -3.83
N ARG A 73 -8.50 6.40 -3.36
CA ARG A 73 -8.85 7.58 -4.16
C ARG A 73 -7.66 8.53 -4.33
N ALA A 74 -6.51 8.22 -3.74
CA ALA A 74 -5.37 9.12 -3.77
C ALA A 74 -4.80 9.28 -5.19
N ALA A 75 -4.82 8.23 -6.00
CA ALA A 75 -4.44 8.33 -7.40
C ALA A 75 -5.42 9.22 -8.20
N ASP A 76 -6.72 9.02 -8.01
CA ASP A 76 -7.76 9.84 -8.66
C ASP A 76 -7.65 11.32 -8.25
N PHE A 77 -7.34 11.60 -6.97
CA PHE A 77 -7.10 12.95 -6.49
C PHE A 77 -5.88 13.59 -7.15
N ILE A 78 -4.79 12.85 -7.33
CA ILE A 78 -3.60 13.36 -8.00
C ILE A 78 -3.90 13.66 -9.48
N ASP A 79 -4.62 12.78 -10.17
CA ASP A 79 -5.05 13.02 -11.55
C ASP A 79 -5.89 14.30 -11.66
N LEU A 80 -6.73 14.60 -10.65
CA LEU A 80 -7.57 15.81 -10.61
C LEU A 80 -6.76 17.11 -10.45
N ILE A 81 -5.64 17.07 -9.71
CA ILE A 81 -4.84 18.28 -9.42
C ILE A 81 -3.59 18.41 -10.29
N LEU A 82 -3.30 17.42 -11.14
CA LEU A 82 -2.02 17.30 -11.84
C LEU A 82 -1.66 18.53 -12.70
N ASP A 83 -2.67 19.12 -13.34
CA ASP A 83 -2.51 20.31 -14.18
C ASP A 83 -2.26 21.59 -13.37
N GLN A 84 -2.56 21.56 -12.06
CA GLN A 84 -2.40 22.68 -11.13
C GLN A 84 -1.04 22.63 -10.40
N LEU A 85 -0.26 21.57 -10.59
CA LEU A 85 1.07 21.41 -10.00
C LEU A 85 2.15 22.02 -10.90
N ASP A 86 3.22 22.54 -10.27
CA ASP A 86 4.46 22.87 -10.97
C ASP A 86 5.24 21.61 -11.40
N SER A 87 6.35 21.78 -12.13
CA SER A 87 7.12 20.67 -12.69
C SER A 87 7.66 19.70 -11.64
N ASP A 88 8.11 20.24 -10.52
CA ASP A 88 8.83 19.49 -9.49
C ASP A 88 7.81 18.72 -8.64
N SER A 89 6.76 19.41 -8.17
CA SER A 89 5.62 18.81 -7.48
C SER A 89 4.93 17.74 -8.31
N ARG A 90 4.78 17.98 -9.63
CA ARG A 90 4.15 17.02 -10.56
C ARG A 90 4.93 15.73 -10.64
N THR A 91 6.27 15.78 -10.63
CA THR A 91 7.09 14.57 -10.73
C THR A 91 6.88 13.64 -9.53
N GLU A 92 6.91 14.19 -8.32
CA GLU A 92 6.68 13.43 -7.08
C GLU A 92 5.23 12.93 -6.99
N ALA A 93 4.26 13.78 -7.35
CA ALA A 93 2.86 13.39 -7.38
C ALA A 93 2.59 12.23 -8.34
N VAL A 94 3.21 12.23 -9.54
CA VAL A 94 3.09 11.11 -10.51
C VAL A 94 3.63 9.80 -9.92
N GLN A 95 4.80 9.83 -9.26
CA GLN A 95 5.37 8.62 -8.66
C GLN A 95 4.48 8.05 -7.55
N PHE A 96 3.92 8.94 -6.71
CA PHE A 96 2.98 8.53 -5.68
C PHE A 96 1.68 7.97 -6.29
N ARG A 97 1.12 8.63 -7.31
CA ARG A 97 -0.06 8.14 -8.03
C ARG A 97 0.15 6.74 -8.58
N ASP A 98 1.27 6.50 -9.26
CA ASP A 98 1.56 5.21 -9.88
C ASP A 98 1.68 4.11 -8.82
N SER A 99 2.24 4.44 -7.65
CA SER A 99 2.28 3.55 -6.48
C SER A 99 0.89 3.23 -5.94
N CYS A 100 0.00 4.22 -5.84
CA CYS A 100 -1.40 4.01 -5.46
C CYS A 100 -2.16 3.13 -6.47
N ARG A 101 -1.96 3.32 -7.78
CA ARG A 101 -2.56 2.47 -8.82
C ARG A 101 -2.08 1.02 -8.74
N ALA A 102 -0.82 0.79 -8.37
CA ALA A 102 -0.32 -0.57 -8.14
C ALA A 102 -1.03 -1.27 -6.96
N ILE A 103 -1.35 -0.53 -5.90
CA ILE A 103 -2.13 -1.02 -4.76
C ILE A 103 -3.58 -1.33 -5.21
N GLU A 104 -4.23 -0.45 -5.97
CA GLU A 104 -5.58 -0.67 -6.52
C GLU A 104 -5.67 -1.91 -7.43
N ALA A 105 -4.70 -2.09 -8.32
CA ALA A 105 -4.62 -3.25 -9.20
C ALA A 105 -4.50 -4.55 -8.38
N SER A 106 -3.78 -4.49 -7.27
CA SER A 106 -3.62 -5.62 -6.34
C SER A 106 -4.90 -5.92 -5.56
N ALA A 107 -5.62 -4.88 -5.12
CA ALA A 107 -6.94 -5.00 -4.52
C ALA A 107 -7.92 -5.72 -5.45
N SER A 108 -7.94 -5.32 -6.74
CA SER A 108 -8.80 -5.91 -7.75
C SER A 108 -8.50 -7.39 -8.01
N LYS A 109 -7.22 -7.80 -7.97
CA LYS A 109 -6.82 -9.22 -8.05
C LYS A 109 -7.37 -10.02 -6.87
N ILE A 110 -7.33 -9.47 -5.66
CA ILE A 110 -7.84 -10.10 -4.44
C ILE A 110 -9.36 -10.24 -4.50
N SER A 111 -10.08 -9.18 -4.88
CA SER A 111 -11.53 -9.24 -5.06
C SER A 111 -11.92 -10.29 -6.11
N ARG A 112 -11.18 -10.38 -7.21
CA ARG A 112 -11.39 -11.42 -8.23
C ARG A 112 -11.12 -12.82 -7.69
N LEU A 113 -10.12 -13.00 -6.82
CA LEU A 113 -9.85 -14.29 -6.18
C LEU A 113 -10.99 -14.70 -5.24
N GLN A 114 -11.53 -13.75 -4.45
CA GLN A 114 -12.70 -13.99 -3.61
C GLN A 114 -13.90 -14.47 -4.44
N GLN A 115 -14.16 -13.84 -5.59
CA GLN A 115 -15.27 -14.21 -6.47
C GLN A 115 -15.05 -15.54 -7.19
N THR A 116 -13.85 -15.79 -7.72
CA THR A 116 -13.59 -16.95 -8.58
C THR A 116 -13.18 -18.21 -7.81
N LYS A 117 -12.57 -18.07 -6.63
CA LYS A 117 -12.07 -19.17 -5.80
C LYS A 117 -12.29 -18.90 -4.31
N PRO A 118 -13.55 -18.86 -3.83
CA PRO A 118 -13.88 -18.48 -2.45
C PRO A 118 -13.25 -19.38 -1.38
N HIS A 119 -13.07 -20.67 -1.67
CA HIS A 119 -12.40 -21.61 -0.76
C HIS A 119 -10.89 -21.34 -0.61
N VAL A 120 -10.22 -20.89 -1.70
CA VAL A 120 -8.82 -20.46 -1.64
C VAL A 120 -8.71 -19.16 -0.88
N TYR A 121 -9.63 -18.22 -1.11
CA TYR A 121 -9.71 -16.97 -0.36
C TYR A 121 -9.91 -17.21 1.14
N ALA A 122 -10.82 -18.12 1.52
CA ALA A 122 -11.08 -18.47 2.92
C ALA A 122 -9.89 -19.15 3.61
N ALA A 123 -9.24 -20.11 2.94
CA ALA A 123 -8.04 -20.77 3.47
C ALA A 123 -6.90 -19.77 3.69
N TRP A 124 -6.82 -18.76 2.82
CA TRP A 124 -5.82 -17.71 2.92
C TRP A 124 -6.15 -16.70 4.03
N LEU A 125 -7.42 -16.30 4.22
CA LEU A 125 -7.84 -15.52 5.40
C LEU A 125 -7.48 -16.25 6.70
N GLN A 126 -7.75 -17.55 6.78
CA GLN A 126 -7.45 -18.36 7.94
C GLN A 126 -5.93 -18.46 8.21
N TRP A 127 -5.10 -18.54 7.16
CA TRP A 127 -3.65 -18.47 7.30
C TRP A 127 -3.20 -17.14 7.88
N MET A 128 -3.77 -16.01 7.42
CA MET A 128 -3.38 -14.67 7.87
C MET A 128 -3.69 -14.40 9.35
N ASP A 129 -4.77 -14.98 9.87
CA ASP A 129 -5.10 -14.86 11.30
C ASP A 129 -4.14 -15.67 12.20
N SER A 130 -3.31 -16.55 11.62
CA SER A 130 -2.27 -17.27 12.36
C SER A 130 -1.12 -16.35 12.80
N ASP A 131 -0.51 -16.69 13.93
CA ASP A 131 0.62 -15.91 14.48
C ASP A 131 1.84 -15.94 13.55
N GLN A 132 2.03 -17.04 12.80
CA GLN A 132 3.09 -17.16 11.79
C GLN A 132 2.92 -16.14 10.67
N ALA A 133 1.69 -15.94 10.19
CA ALA A 133 1.41 -14.96 9.15
C ALA A 133 1.57 -13.53 9.66
N LYS A 134 1.08 -13.22 10.87
CA LYS A 134 1.26 -11.90 11.51
C LYS A 134 2.74 -11.54 11.65
N GLN A 135 3.58 -12.48 12.08
CA GLN A 135 5.04 -12.27 12.16
C GLN A 135 5.69 -12.09 10.78
N THR A 136 5.23 -12.85 9.78
CA THR A 136 5.74 -12.75 8.41
C THR A 136 5.41 -11.38 7.81
N VAL A 137 4.15 -10.95 7.93
CA VAL A 137 3.68 -9.63 7.48
C VAL A 137 4.41 -8.51 8.22
N HIS A 138 4.57 -8.62 9.54
CA HIS A 138 5.33 -7.65 10.33
C HIS A 138 6.77 -7.53 9.83
N LYS A 139 7.49 -8.64 9.61
CA LYS A 139 8.86 -8.62 9.08
C LYS A 139 8.96 -7.94 7.71
N ILE A 140 8.02 -8.22 6.83
CA ILE A 140 8.00 -7.64 5.48
C ILE A 140 7.72 -6.13 5.55
N LEU A 141 6.68 -5.71 6.30
CA LEU A 141 6.31 -4.30 6.43
C LEU A 141 7.36 -3.47 7.19
N SER A 142 8.06 -4.06 8.16
CA SER A 142 9.18 -3.41 8.86
C SER A 142 10.47 -3.36 8.04
N GLY A 143 10.47 -3.82 6.79
CA GLY A 143 11.68 -3.87 5.96
C GLY A 143 12.76 -4.83 6.51
N GLN A 144 12.40 -5.73 7.44
CA GLN A 144 13.27 -6.78 7.95
C GLN A 144 13.33 -7.93 6.95
N HIS A 145 13.66 -7.63 5.70
CA HIS A 145 14.27 -8.61 4.85
C HIS A 145 15.65 -8.84 5.44
N GLN A 146 15.86 -10.00 6.09
CA GLN A 146 17.21 -10.49 6.32
C GLN A 146 17.94 -10.36 4.99
N ARG A 147 18.97 -9.50 4.93
CA ARG A 147 20.06 -9.71 3.98
C ARG A 147 20.43 -11.18 4.15
N THR A 148 20.16 -12.00 3.14
CA THR A 148 20.87 -13.27 3.01
C THR A 148 22.34 -12.94 3.22
N PRO A 149 23.02 -13.56 4.20
CA PRO A 149 24.48 -13.47 4.24
C PRO A 149 24.93 -13.91 2.86
N ALA A 150 25.76 -13.10 2.20
CA ALA A 150 26.38 -13.54 0.97
C ALA A 150 27.01 -14.90 1.27
N THR A 151 26.48 -15.95 0.64
CA THR A 151 27.17 -17.22 0.55
C THR A 151 28.46 -16.91 -0.21
N SER A 152 29.53 -16.64 0.54
CA SER A 152 30.89 -16.67 0.04
C SER A 152 31.16 -18.10 -0.37
N SER A 153 30.79 -18.41 -1.61
CA SER A 153 31.30 -19.55 -2.33
C SER A 153 32.75 -19.24 -2.65
N ASN A 154 33.67 -19.74 -1.84
CA ASN A 154 35.05 -19.96 -2.26
C ASN A 154 35.35 -21.44 -2.10
N HIS A 155 34.95 -22.19 -3.13
CA HIS A 155 35.48 -23.51 -3.43
C HIS A 155 36.51 -23.33 -4.55
N ALA A 156 37.80 -23.36 -4.20
CA ALA A 156 38.96 -23.68 -5.06
C ALA A 156 40.21 -23.66 -4.13
N ALA A 157 41.13 -24.62 -4.08
CA ALA A 157 41.37 -25.80 -4.91
C ALA A 157 42.20 -26.81 -4.09
N LEU A 158 42.08 -28.09 -4.44
CA LEU A 158 43.10 -29.12 -4.17
C LEU A 158 44.41 -28.71 -4.86
N GLY A 159 45.56 -28.96 -4.19
CA GLY A 159 46.84 -29.11 -4.88
C GLY A 159 48.10 -28.85 -4.03
N GLY A 160 48.73 -29.95 -3.56
CA GLY A 160 50.19 -30.14 -3.44
C GLY A 160 50.96 -29.34 -2.37
N GLN A 161 51.47 -30.01 -1.33
CA GLN A 161 52.73 -30.78 -1.33
C GLN A 161 52.75 -31.74 -0.14
#